data_AF-A0A2X0ICW3-F1
#
_entry.id   AF-A0A2X0ICW3-F1
#
_cell.length_a   1.000
_cell.length_b   1.000
_cell.length_c   1.000
_cell.angle_alpha   90.00
_cell.angle_beta   90.00
_cell.angle_gamma   90.00
#
_symmetry.space_group_name_H-M   'P 1'
#
loop_
_entity.id
_entity.type
_entity.pdbx_description
1 polymer ?
#
loop_
_entity_poly.entity_id
_entity_poly.type
_entity_poly.pdbx_seq_one_letter_code
_entity_poly.pdbx_strand_id
1 'polypeptide(L)'
;MLDAHSPHNLPPQVEQHLDQLGRAVWLADLTGQGRTQWPHYFTTPGSSGYTSIRVQATAAHATGPRRAAVTLIWAGTSPAGDPEVGLPGTVLLTQRSGSTWEPVR
;
A
#
# COMPACT_ATOMS: atom_id res chain seq x y z
N MET A 1 -0.06 -22.37 21.98
CA MET A 1 0.33 -22.40 20.56
C MET A 1 -0.87 -21.86 19.80
N LEU A 2 -0.91 -20.56 19.51
CA LEU A 2 -2.07 -19.91 18.89
C LEU A 2 -1.86 -19.86 17.37
N ASP A 3 -2.52 -20.82 16.75
CA ASP A 3 -3.02 -20.92 15.38
C ASP A 3 -2.54 -19.90 14.34
N ALA A 4 -1.75 -20.40 13.40
CA ALA A 4 -1.58 -19.87 12.05
C ALA A 4 -2.87 -19.98 11.18
N HIS A 5 -4.06 -20.03 11.79
CA HIS A 5 -5.32 -20.41 11.15
C HIS A 5 -6.41 -19.34 11.23
N SER A 6 -6.04 -18.06 11.24
CA SER A 6 -6.99 -17.04 10.79
C SER A 6 -7.02 -17.07 9.26
N PRO A 7 -8.18 -17.21 8.60
CA PRO A 7 -8.28 -17.33 7.13
C PRO A 7 -7.75 -16.10 6.37
N HIS A 8 -7.38 -15.04 7.09
CA HIS A 8 -6.84 -13.79 6.56
C HIS A 8 -5.34 -13.58 6.85
N ASN A 9 -4.68 -14.52 7.52
CA ASN A 9 -3.24 -14.41 7.81
C ASN A 9 -2.41 -14.82 6.58
N LEU A 10 -1.52 -13.91 6.19
CA LEU A 10 -0.55 -14.15 5.14
C LEU A 10 0.66 -14.91 5.71
N PRO A 11 1.38 -15.70 4.89
CA PRO A 11 2.70 -16.17 5.28
C PRO A 11 3.60 -14.96 5.59
N PRO A 12 4.44 -14.99 6.65
CA PRO A 12 5.20 -13.82 7.11
C PRO A 12 6.07 -13.16 6.03
N GLN A 13 6.66 -13.95 5.13
CA GLN A 13 7.45 -13.43 4.01
C GLN A 13 6.59 -12.69 2.98
N VAL A 14 5.37 -13.18 2.73
CA VAL A 14 4.40 -12.53 1.86
C VAL A 14 3.92 -11.25 2.51
N GLU A 15 3.56 -11.28 3.80
CA GLU A 15 3.15 -10.09 4.56
C GLU A 15 4.19 -8.97 4.49
N GLN A 16 5.46 -9.27 4.78
CA GLN A 16 6.56 -8.31 4.70
C GLN A 16 6.75 -7.75 3.28
N HIS A 17 6.63 -8.60 2.25
CA HIS A 17 6.71 -8.16 0.87
C HIS A 17 5.56 -7.21 0.51
N LEU A 18 4.33 -7.53 0.92
CA LEU A 18 3.16 -6.72 0.65
C LEU A 18 3.18 -5.40 1.42
N ASP A 19 3.69 -5.37 2.64
CA ASP A 19 3.91 -4.14 3.40
C ASP A 19 4.86 -3.18 2.66
N GLN A 20 5.97 -3.70 2.13
CA GLN A 20 6.92 -2.91 1.35
C GLN A 20 6.28 -2.40 0.05
N LEU A 21 5.57 -3.28 -0.67
CA LEU A 21 4.89 -2.93 -1.91
C LEU A 21 3.79 -1.88 -1.67
N GLY A 22 2.95 -2.08 -0.65
CA GLY A 22 1.90 -1.16 -0.24
C GLY A 22 2.45 0.21 0.14
N ARG A 23 3.56 0.26 0.89
CA ARG A 23 4.26 1.51 1.20
C ARG A 23 4.72 2.23 -0.07
N ALA A 24 5.33 1.52 -1.01
CA ALA A 24 5.83 2.12 -2.24
C ALA A 24 4.70 2.67 -3.13
N VAL A 25 3.60 1.91 -3.26
CA VAL A 25 2.40 2.34 -4.01
C VAL A 25 1.75 3.55 -3.34
N TRP A 26 1.62 3.56 -2.02
CA TRP A 26 1.05 4.69 -1.27
C TRP A 26 1.87 5.96 -1.43
N LEU A 27 3.21 5.87 -1.32
CA LEU A 27 4.10 6.99 -1.55
C LEU A 27 3.99 7.52 -2.99
N ALA A 28 3.87 6.63 -3.97
CA ALA A 28 3.67 7.02 -5.37
C ALA A 28 2.32 7.72 -5.59
N ASP A 29 1.27 7.31 -4.88
CA ASP A 29 -0.01 7.98 -4.97
C ASP A 29 0.05 9.40 -4.39
N LEU A 30 0.59 9.53 -3.17
CA LEU A 30 0.67 10.81 -2.47
C LEU A 30 1.60 11.82 -3.15
N THR A 31 2.78 11.38 -3.58
CA THR A 31 3.83 12.27 -4.09
C THR A 31 3.87 12.36 -5.62
N GLY A 32 3.32 11.37 -6.31
CA GLY A 32 3.46 11.22 -7.76
C GLY A 32 4.76 10.52 -8.20
N GLN A 33 5.74 10.37 -7.32
CA GLN A 33 7.03 9.78 -7.65
C GLN A 33 6.93 8.25 -7.78
N GLY A 34 7.56 7.67 -8.81
CA GLY A 34 7.56 6.21 -9.00
C GLY A 34 6.27 5.61 -9.59
N ARG A 35 5.25 6.43 -9.91
CA ARG A 35 4.01 5.97 -10.55
C ARG A 35 4.25 5.19 -11.86
N THR A 36 5.34 5.46 -12.56
CA THR A 36 5.75 4.75 -13.79
C THR A 36 6.02 3.27 -13.58
N GLN A 37 6.20 2.80 -12.33
CA GLN A 37 6.31 1.38 -12.00
C GLN A 37 4.98 0.63 -12.14
N TRP A 38 3.84 1.34 -12.03
CA TRP A 38 2.50 0.76 -12.11
C TRP A 38 1.59 1.55 -13.06
N PRO A 39 1.91 1.59 -14.37
CA PRO A 39 1.18 2.41 -15.34
C PRO A 39 -0.29 2.00 -15.51
N HIS A 40 -0.61 0.74 -15.23
CA HIS A 40 -2.00 0.24 -15.27
C HIS A 40 -2.82 0.60 -14.01
N TYR A 41 -2.16 0.95 -12.90
CA TYR A 41 -2.81 1.36 -11.65
C TYR A 41 -2.96 2.88 -11.56
N PHE A 42 -1.94 3.62 -11.98
CA PHE A 42 -1.93 5.09 -12.06
C PHE A 42 -2.28 5.55 -13.47
N THR A 43 -3.56 5.41 -13.84
CA THR A 43 -4.05 5.74 -15.20
C THR A 43 -4.29 7.23 -15.42
N THR A 44 -4.52 8.00 -14.35
CA THR A 44 -4.74 9.44 -14.41
C THR A 44 -3.47 10.20 -14.05
N PRO A 45 -3.11 11.26 -14.80
CA PRO A 45 -2.06 12.18 -14.41
C PRO A 45 -2.36 12.86 -13.06
N GLY A 46 -1.31 13.37 -12.41
CA GLY A 46 -1.41 14.09 -11.14
C GLY A 46 -0.98 13.25 -9.93
N SER A 47 -1.04 13.84 -8.75
CA SER A 47 -0.86 13.19 -7.45
C SER A 47 -1.64 13.97 -6.40
N SER A 48 -1.74 13.42 -5.19
CA SER A 48 -2.36 14.14 -4.08
C SER A 48 -1.53 15.37 -3.64
N GLY A 49 -0.28 15.49 -4.10
CA GLY A 49 0.59 16.66 -3.87
C GLY A 49 1.21 16.73 -2.48
N TYR A 50 1.10 15.66 -1.69
CA TYR A 50 1.68 15.62 -0.36
C TYR A 50 3.20 15.46 -0.40
N THR A 51 3.87 16.00 0.61
CA THR A 51 5.33 15.94 0.76
C THR A 51 5.73 15.52 2.19
N SER A 52 7.02 15.28 2.42
CA SER A 52 7.56 14.92 3.75
C SER A 52 6.86 13.72 4.40
N ILE A 53 6.48 12.73 3.58
CA ILE A 53 5.68 11.59 4.03
C ILE A 53 6.48 10.69 4.98
N ARG A 54 5.89 10.36 6.11
CA ARG A 54 6.34 9.31 7.02
C ARG A 54 5.23 8.29 7.24
N VAL A 55 5.43 7.09 6.71
CA VAL A 55 4.59 5.92 7.05
C VAL A 55 5.05 5.39 8.41
N GLN A 56 4.12 5.37 9.36
CA GLN A 56 4.34 5.02 10.76
C GLN A 56 4.10 3.54 11.02
N ALA A 57 3.12 2.95 10.33
CA ALA A 57 2.78 1.54 10.42
C ALA A 57 2.18 1.04 9.10
N THR A 58 2.35 -0.25 8.84
CA THR A 58 1.72 -1.02 7.77
C THR A 58 1.14 -2.31 8.34
N ALA A 59 0.05 -2.78 7.74
CA ALA A 59 -0.51 -4.09 8.05
C ALA A 59 -1.13 -4.71 6.80
N ALA A 60 -0.45 -5.70 6.24
CA ALA A 60 -0.96 -6.53 5.16
C ALA A 60 -1.83 -7.67 5.71
N HIS A 61 -2.97 -7.90 5.07
CA HIS A 61 -3.81 -9.07 5.34
C HIS A 61 -4.42 -9.60 4.06
N ALA A 62 -4.68 -10.90 4.00
CA ALA A 62 -5.40 -11.49 2.89
C ALA A 62 -6.87 -11.02 2.93
N THR A 63 -7.46 -10.76 1.78
CA THR A 63 -8.88 -10.41 1.63
C THR A 63 -9.65 -11.43 0.78
N GLY A 64 -8.96 -12.47 0.32
CA GLY A 64 -9.49 -13.56 -0.47
C GLY A 64 -8.40 -14.28 -1.24
N PRO A 65 -8.75 -15.25 -2.09
CA PRO A 65 -7.77 -15.96 -2.91
C PRO A 65 -6.98 -14.98 -3.79
N ARG A 66 -5.65 -14.97 -3.65
CA ARG A 66 -4.75 -14.11 -4.43
C ARG A 66 -5.06 -12.61 -4.31
N ARG A 67 -5.65 -12.20 -3.19
CA ARG A 67 -6.00 -10.82 -2.89
C ARG A 67 -5.57 -10.44 -1.48
N ALA A 68 -5.05 -9.24 -1.35
CA ALA A 68 -4.63 -8.69 -0.08
C ALA A 68 -4.93 -7.19 -0.02
N ALA A 69 -5.03 -6.67 1.19
CA ALA A 69 -5.10 -5.24 1.45
C ALA A 69 -3.98 -4.87 2.43
N VAL A 70 -3.36 -3.72 2.18
CA VAL A 70 -2.36 -3.13 3.07
C VAL A 70 -2.94 -1.84 3.62
N THR A 71 -3.14 -1.79 4.93
CA THR A 71 -3.53 -0.57 5.63
C THR A 71 -2.29 0.19 6.04
N LEU A 72 -2.25 1.50 5.81
CA LEU A 72 -1.12 2.37 6.12
C LEU A 72 -1.53 3.49 7.05
N ILE A 73 -0.77 3.67 8.13
CA ILE A 73 -0.87 4.85 9.00
C ILE A 73 0.28 5.78 8.68
N TRP A 74 0.01 7.05 8.42
CA TRP A 74 1.01 7.98 7.89
C TRP A 74 0.74 9.42 8.30
N ALA A 75 1.78 10.24 8.19
CA ALA A 75 1.72 11.69 8.31
C ALA A 75 2.54 12.32 7.18
N GLY A 76 2.23 13.57 6.85
CA GLY A 76 2.94 14.31 5.82
C GLY A 76 2.59 15.79 5.86
N THR A 77 3.04 16.52 4.86
CA THR A 77 2.70 17.91 4.61
C THR A 77 1.72 17.99 3.45
N SER A 78 0.56 18.60 3.67
CA SER A 78 -0.49 18.78 2.68
C SER A 78 -0.03 19.66 1.52
N PRO A 79 -0.74 19.67 0.37
CA PRO A 79 -0.45 20.58 -0.73
C PRO A 79 -0.51 22.06 -0.36
N ALA A 80 -1.24 22.41 0.71
CA ALA A 80 -1.30 23.77 1.25
C ALA A 80 -0.10 24.13 2.13
N GLY A 81 0.75 23.15 2.48
CA GLY A 81 1.93 23.34 3.33
C GLY A 81 1.73 22.97 4.81
N ASP A 82 0.57 22.45 5.18
CA ASP A 82 0.25 22.14 6.58
C ASP A 82 0.70 20.72 6.96
N PRO A 83 1.38 20.53 8.10
CA PRO A 83 1.67 19.19 8.61
C PRO A 83 0.39 18.54 9.14
N GLU A 84 0.08 17.33 8.67
CA GLU A 84 -1.10 16.57 9.09
C GLU A 84 -0.84 15.08 9.23
N VAL A 85 -1.63 14.45 10.11
CA VAL A 85 -1.81 13.00 10.12
C VAL A 85 -2.87 12.69 9.08
N GLY A 86 -2.47 11.93 8.06
CA GLY A 86 -3.40 11.54 7.01
C GLY A 86 -4.40 10.49 7.51
N LEU A 87 -5.55 10.43 6.85
CA LEU A 87 -6.47 9.31 7.03
C LEU A 87 -5.74 7.99 6.68
N PRO A 88 -6.06 6.87 7.36
CA PRO A 88 -5.49 5.57 7.02
C PRO A 88 -5.64 5.28 5.52
N GLY A 89 -4.51 4.98 4.88
CA GLY A 89 -4.47 4.59 3.47
C GLY A 89 -4.77 3.10 3.32
N THR A 90 -5.36 2.71 2.20
CA THR A 90 -5.50 1.30 1.84
C THR A 90 -4.98 1.08 0.43
N VAL A 91 -4.05 0.14 0.27
CA VAL A 91 -3.60 -0.35 -1.03
C VAL A 91 -4.12 -1.76 -1.23
N LEU A 92 -4.88 -1.98 -2.30
CA LEU A 92 -5.36 -3.29 -2.69
C LEU A 92 -4.35 -3.94 -3.64
N LEU A 93 -4.02 -5.20 -3.37
CA LEU A 93 -3.03 -5.97 -4.12
C LEU A 93 -3.66 -7.27 -4.63
N THR A 94 -3.29 -7.67 -5.84
CA THR A 94 -3.61 -8.99 -6.38
C THR A 94 -2.35 -9.74 -6.78
N GLN A 95 -2.35 -11.05 -6.58
CA GLN A 95 -1.30 -11.92 -7.03
C GLN A 95 -1.60 -12.35 -8.47
N ARG A 96 -0.72 -11.98 -9.41
CA ARG A 96 -0.71 -12.54 -10.75
C ARG A 96 -0.21 -13.99 -10.75
N SER A 97 -0.11 -14.60 -11.92
CA SER A 97 0.50 -15.92 -12.08
C SER A 97 1.87 -15.99 -11.39
N GLY A 98 2.06 -16.98 -10.52
CA GLY A 98 3.30 -17.14 -9.74
C GLY A 98 3.28 -16.35 -8.42
N SER A 99 4.41 -15.73 -8.07
CA SER A 99 4.63 -15.01 -6.81
C SER A 99 4.56 -13.48 -6.93
N THR A 100 4.22 -12.96 -8.11
CA THR A 100 4.21 -11.52 -8.38
C THR A 100 2.91 -10.88 -7.90
N TRP A 101 3.02 -9.83 -7.09
CA TRP A 101 1.91 -9.01 -6.63
C TRP A 101 1.91 -7.64 -7.30
N GLU A 102 0.74 -7.11 -7.60
CA GLU A 102 0.55 -5.81 -8.21
C GLU A 102 -0.62 -5.05 -7.59
N PRO A 103 -0.58 -3.70 -7.56
CA PRO A 103 -1.70 -2.89 -7.09
C PRO A 103 -2.87 -2.89 -8.07
N VAL A 104 -4.08 -2.89 -7.51
CA VAL A 104 -5.35 -2.88 -8.24
C VAL A 104 -6.33 -1.87 -7.64
N ARG A 105 -7.24 -1.36 -8.47
CA ARG A 105 -8.33 -0.45 -8.07
C ARG A 105 -9.59 -1.24 -7.70
#